data_AF-A0A2R5GS23-F1
#
_entry.id   AF-A0A2R5GS23-F1
#
_cell.length_a   1.000
_cell.length_b   1.000
_cell.length_c   1.000
_cell.angle_alpha   90.00
_cell.angle_beta   90.00
_cell.angle_gamma   90.00
#
_symmetry.space_group_name_H-M   'P 1'
#
loop_
_entity.id
_entity.type
_entity.pdbx_description
1 polymer ?
#
loop_
_entity_poly.entity_id
_entity_poly.type
_entity_poly.pdbx_seq_one_letter_code
_entity_poly.pdbx_strand_id
1 'polypeptide(L)'
;MLTSGVRAAWRLGSRTAPRWRRGPQARGNATDAVDPAAGKDDALKNLSALADSDPRALARVGRSLTRRTLAKLESAVQTEAGVIERLEPLRPSREQLLLVALAPMPLFTVFGIIDNAVMIVAGEYFDATLGVAFGISTMAAAGLGNLVSDVLGLGVGGMVEERFEKLGLIRNPNLTRAQESMPVVRRARLLGNAIGVSVGCLIGMFPLLFMDFDVIARRKRQSKLDELFEAVMKYVNEALQAESATLYIVDADRKELWTQTSVSTDTASGIRRDTRRIRVPIEKSLVGYCATTGDVVNQAIQPAGNVLCTPIFGRTGDIIGVVQVQNKNEGKRFKVKDEVALAAMSAHISCALERVISDSDAPDEKSEQEDLLRALKASFEHHNHHLRFATERADGGRVELT
;
A
#
# COMPACT_ATOMS: atom_id res chain seq x y z
N MET A 1 59.94 -7.63 9.18
CA MET A 1 59.79 -8.52 10.36
C MET A 1 58.29 -8.60 10.64
N LEU A 2 57.65 -9.68 10.18
CA LEU A 2 57.24 -10.85 11.00
C LEU A 2 55.89 -10.55 11.69
N THR A 3 54.75 -10.99 11.11
CA THR A 3 53.99 -12.24 11.40
C THR A 3 53.20 -12.13 12.70
N SER A 4 51.94 -12.56 12.87
CA SER A 4 51.20 -13.76 12.40
C SER A 4 49.77 -13.65 12.94
N GLY A 5 48.72 -14.01 12.20
CA GLY A 5 48.04 -15.32 12.26
C GLY A 5 46.55 -15.07 12.56
N VAL A 6 45.56 -15.63 11.87
CA VAL A 6 45.25 -17.06 11.71
C VAL A 6 44.52 -17.29 10.37
N ARG A 7 44.97 -18.31 9.62
CA ARG A 7 44.36 -18.87 8.40
C ARG A 7 43.36 -19.95 8.77
N ALA A 8 42.17 -19.93 8.17
CA ALA A 8 41.29 -21.09 8.10
C ALA A 8 41.37 -21.71 6.69
N ALA A 9 41.57 -23.02 6.66
CA ALA A 9 41.96 -23.82 5.51
C ALA A 9 40.76 -24.24 4.65
N TRP A 10 40.82 -23.95 3.34
CA TRP A 10 40.02 -24.64 2.34
C TRP A 10 40.86 -25.78 1.74
N ARG A 11 40.45 -27.02 2.00
CA ARG A 11 41.07 -28.22 1.41
C ARG A 11 40.79 -28.23 -0.09
N LEU A 12 41.87 -28.18 -0.88
CA LEU A 12 41.85 -28.58 -2.29
C LEU A 12 41.50 -30.07 -2.38
N GLY A 13 40.31 -30.39 -2.89
CA GLY A 13 40.00 -31.71 -3.41
C GLY A 13 40.88 -31.99 -4.62
N SER A 14 41.67 -33.05 -4.53
CA SER A 14 42.57 -33.55 -5.57
C SER A 14 41.85 -33.76 -6.91
N ARG A 15 42.38 -33.12 -7.94
CA ARG A 15 42.13 -33.45 -9.36
C ARG A 15 42.39 -34.94 -9.59
N THR A 16 41.34 -35.70 -9.83
CA THR A 16 41.43 -36.97 -10.56
C THR A 16 40.96 -36.72 -11.98
N ALA A 17 41.88 -36.87 -12.94
CA ALA A 17 41.56 -36.79 -14.36
C ALA A 17 40.63 -37.95 -14.74
N PRO A 18 39.63 -37.75 -15.63
CA PRO A 18 38.86 -38.87 -16.15
C PRO A 18 39.78 -39.74 -17.01
N ARG A 19 39.98 -40.98 -16.55
CA ARG A 19 40.72 -42.03 -17.24
C ARG A 19 39.88 -42.49 -18.44
N TRP A 20 40.22 -42.02 -19.64
CA TRP A 20 39.65 -42.52 -20.89
C TRP A 20 39.87 -44.04 -20.98
N ARG A 21 38.80 -44.83 -20.84
CA ARG A 21 38.81 -46.26 -21.17
C ARG A 21 38.99 -46.37 -22.68
N ARG A 22 40.10 -46.98 -23.12
CA ARG A 22 40.25 -47.44 -24.51
C ARG A 22 39.16 -48.48 -24.78
N GLY A 23 38.26 -48.18 -25.72
CA GLY A 23 37.36 -49.18 -26.29
C GLY A 23 38.14 -50.24 -27.08
N PRO A 24 37.53 -51.40 -27.39
CA PRO A 24 38.21 -52.51 -28.05
C PRO A 24 38.71 -52.09 -29.43
N GLN A 25 39.96 -52.44 -29.76
CA GLN A 25 40.50 -52.33 -31.11
C GLN A 25 39.73 -53.28 -32.03
N ALA A 26 38.76 -52.74 -32.77
CA ALA A 26 38.20 -53.43 -33.92
C ALA A 26 39.28 -53.49 -35.02
N ARG A 27 39.83 -54.68 -35.25
CA ARG A 27 40.54 -55.00 -36.49
C ARG A 27 39.50 -55.08 -37.59
N GLY A 28 39.26 -53.97 -38.28
CA GLY A 28 38.51 -53.91 -39.52
C GLY A 28 39.47 -53.93 -40.70
N ASN A 29 39.29 -54.89 -41.60
CA ASN A 29 40.06 -55.04 -42.82
C ASN A 29 40.01 -53.77 -43.67
N ALA A 30 41.14 -53.48 -44.32
CA ALA A 30 41.22 -52.49 -45.38
C ALA A 30 40.31 -52.92 -46.54
N THR A 31 39.20 -52.21 -46.74
CA THR A 31 38.55 -51.81 -48.00
C THR A 31 37.14 -51.31 -47.69
N ASP A 32 37.02 -50.20 -46.97
CA ASP A 32 35.80 -49.39 -47.01
C ASP A 32 36.24 -47.98 -47.42
N ALA A 33 35.88 -47.58 -48.63
CA ALA A 33 36.04 -46.21 -49.07
C ALA A 33 35.14 -45.34 -48.18
N VAL A 34 35.73 -44.78 -47.11
CA VAL A 34 35.08 -43.78 -46.27
C VAL A 34 34.68 -42.63 -47.18
N ASP A 35 33.37 -42.44 -47.34
CA ASP A 35 32.83 -41.33 -48.11
C ASP A 35 33.37 -40.01 -47.50
N PRO A 36 34.20 -39.24 -48.23
CA PRO A 36 34.83 -38.02 -47.71
C PRO A 36 33.79 -36.93 -47.39
N ALA A 37 32.53 -37.10 -47.77
CA ALA A 37 31.42 -36.25 -47.35
C ALA A 37 30.96 -36.56 -45.91
N ALA A 38 30.89 -37.83 -45.50
CA ALA A 38 30.41 -38.24 -44.17
C ALA A 38 31.26 -37.67 -43.03
N GLY A 39 32.59 -37.63 -43.19
CA GLY A 39 33.50 -37.07 -42.20
C GLY A 39 33.41 -35.54 -42.04
N LYS A 40 32.91 -34.81 -43.04
CA LYS A 40 32.73 -33.35 -42.98
C LYS A 40 31.49 -32.97 -42.18
N ASP A 41 30.39 -33.69 -42.40
CA ASP A 41 29.12 -33.44 -41.72
C ASP A 41 29.24 -33.72 -40.21
N ASP A 42 29.97 -34.77 -39.84
CA ASP A 42 30.24 -35.10 -38.44
C ASP A 42 31.16 -34.07 -37.76
N ALA A 43 32.14 -33.52 -38.48
CA ALA A 43 32.98 -32.45 -37.97
C ALA A 43 32.17 -31.17 -37.71
N LEU A 44 31.25 -30.80 -38.62
CA LEU A 44 30.38 -29.64 -38.46
C LEU A 44 29.35 -29.81 -37.33
N LYS A 45 28.76 -31.00 -37.18
CA LYS A 45 27.87 -31.34 -36.05
C LYS A 45 28.58 -31.23 -34.71
N ASN A 46 29.80 -31.75 -34.61
CA ASN A 46 30.62 -31.64 -33.40
C ASN A 46 31.01 -30.18 -33.10
N LEU A 47 31.26 -29.37 -34.15
CA LEU A 47 31.54 -27.94 -34.00
C LEU A 47 30.32 -27.16 -33.47
N SER A 48 29.10 -27.51 -33.93
CA SER A 48 27.85 -26.94 -33.42
C SER A 48 27.61 -27.32 -31.96
N ALA A 49 27.74 -28.60 -31.61
CA ALA A 49 27.58 -29.05 -30.22
C ALA A 49 28.62 -28.42 -29.28
N LEU A 50 29.83 -28.16 -29.76
CA LEU A 50 30.88 -27.47 -29.02
C LEU A 50 30.57 -25.96 -28.86
N ALA A 51 29.97 -25.34 -29.88
CA ALA A 51 29.53 -23.95 -29.84
C ALA A 51 28.41 -23.72 -28.81
N ASP A 52 27.45 -24.65 -28.75
CA ASP A 52 26.32 -24.59 -27.82
C ASP A 52 26.74 -24.79 -26.36
N SER A 53 27.84 -25.51 -26.12
CA SER A 53 28.34 -25.85 -24.78
C SER A 53 29.38 -24.87 -24.22
N ASP A 54 30.30 -24.33 -25.04
CA ASP A 54 31.26 -23.30 -24.63
C ASP A 54 31.55 -22.32 -25.79
N PRO A 55 31.00 -21.09 -25.76
CA PRO A 55 31.24 -20.08 -26.79
C PRO A 55 32.73 -19.70 -26.97
N ARG A 56 33.56 -19.90 -25.94
CA ARG A 56 35.01 -19.63 -26.00
C ARG A 56 35.77 -20.78 -26.68
N ALA A 57 35.18 -21.96 -26.78
CA ALA A 57 35.77 -23.09 -27.48
C ALA A 57 35.88 -22.82 -28.99
N LEU A 58 34.88 -22.17 -29.59
CA LEU A 58 34.94 -21.73 -30.99
C LEU A 58 36.11 -20.78 -31.25
N ALA A 59 36.38 -19.85 -30.34
CA ALA A 59 37.52 -18.94 -30.47
C ALA A 59 38.87 -19.69 -30.40
N ARG A 60 38.95 -20.79 -29.61
CA ARG A 60 40.15 -21.65 -29.58
C ARG A 60 40.29 -22.46 -30.87
N VAL A 61 39.20 -23.00 -31.40
CA VAL A 61 39.19 -23.69 -32.69
C VAL A 61 39.58 -22.73 -33.81
N GLY A 62 39.03 -21.52 -33.84
CA GLY A 62 39.38 -20.49 -34.81
C GLY A 62 40.88 -20.14 -34.80
N ARG A 63 41.50 -20.05 -33.61
CA ARG A 63 42.95 -19.82 -33.48
C ARG A 63 43.81 -21.00 -33.97
N SER A 64 43.28 -22.21 -33.96
CA SER A 64 43.99 -23.41 -34.44
C SER A 64 43.95 -23.58 -35.95
N LEU A 65 43.08 -22.83 -36.65
CA LEU A 65 42.95 -22.87 -38.10
C LEU A 65 43.95 -21.93 -38.78
N THR A 66 44.42 -22.32 -39.97
CA THR A 66 45.28 -21.44 -40.77
C THR A 66 44.49 -20.26 -41.32
N ARG A 67 45.16 -19.12 -41.60
CA ARG A 67 44.53 -17.92 -42.20
C ARG A 67 43.78 -18.24 -43.50
N ARG A 68 44.29 -19.16 -44.33
CA ARG A 68 43.64 -19.57 -45.59
C ARG A 68 42.36 -20.36 -45.33
N THR A 69 42.36 -21.27 -44.35
CA THR A 69 41.17 -22.05 -43.98
C THR A 69 40.11 -21.15 -43.36
N LEU A 70 40.51 -20.20 -42.50
CA LEU A 70 39.61 -19.26 -41.86
C LEU A 70 38.96 -18.32 -42.89
N ALA A 71 39.71 -17.80 -43.87
CA ALA A 71 39.15 -16.99 -44.95
C ALA A 71 38.15 -17.76 -45.83
N LYS A 72 38.41 -19.04 -46.13
CA LYS A 72 37.47 -19.90 -46.87
C LYS A 72 36.21 -20.21 -46.06
N LEU A 73 36.37 -20.43 -44.77
CA LEU A 73 35.24 -20.65 -43.86
C LEU A 73 34.41 -19.38 -43.73
N GLU A 74 35.04 -18.22 -43.57
CA GLU A 74 34.39 -16.91 -43.52
C GLU A 74 33.60 -16.63 -44.80
N SER A 75 34.19 -16.86 -45.98
CA SER A 75 33.48 -16.66 -47.25
C SER A 75 32.33 -17.65 -47.43
N ALA A 76 32.49 -18.92 -47.03
CA ALA A 76 31.43 -19.92 -47.11
C ALA A 76 30.28 -19.60 -46.15
N VAL A 77 30.59 -19.21 -44.91
CA VAL A 77 29.61 -18.79 -43.90
C VAL A 77 28.89 -17.52 -44.34
N GLN A 78 29.59 -16.53 -44.91
CA GLN A 78 28.96 -15.31 -45.45
C GLN A 78 28.07 -15.61 -46.66
N THR A 79 28.46 -16.55 -47.51
CA THR A 79 27.65 -16.97 -48.67
C THR A 79 26.35 -17.63 -48.20
N GLU A 80 26.44 -18.61 -47.30
CA GLU A 80 25.27 -19.29 -46.73
C GLU A 80 24.42 -18.34 -45.87
N ALA A 81 25.03 -17.47 -45.07
CA ALA A 81 24.31 -16.44 -44.32
C ALA A 81 23.54 -15.52 -45.26
N GLY A 82 24.15 -15.10 -46.38
CA GLY A 82 23.50 -14.30 -47.41
C GLY A 82 22.43 -15.04 -48.22
N VAL A 83 22.43 -16.38 -48.23
CA VAL A 83 21.34 -17.21 -48.78
C VAL A 83 20.21 -17.33 -47.77
N ILE A 84 20.51 -17.62 -46.50
CA ILE A 84 19.54 -17.72 -45.40
C ILE A 84 18.82 -16.39 -45.18
N GLU A 85 19.53 -15.25 -45.29
CA GLU A 85 18.95 -13.91 -45.16
C GLU A 85 17.97 -13.57 -46.31
N ARG A 86 18.14 -14.19 -47.48
CA ARG A 86 17.23 -14.05 -48.64
C ARG A 86 16.06 -15.03 -48.61
N LEU A 87 16.13 -16.09 -47.81
CA LEU A 87 15.02 -17.01 -47.63
C LEU A 87 14.01 -16.37 -46.67
N GLU A 88 12.80 -16.12 -47.16
CA GLU A 88 11.72 -15.70 -46.28
C GLU A 88 11.50 -16.78 -45.21
N PRO A 89 11.60 -16.44 -43.92
CA PRO A 89 11.45 -17.44 -42.86
C PRO A 89 10.04 -18.03 -42.90
N LEU A 90 9.94 -19.36 -42.86
CA LEU A 90 8.65 -20.05 -42.87
C LEU A 90 7.81 -19.62 -41.68
N ARG A 91 6.53 -19.36 -41.92
CA ARG A 91 5.57 -19.04 -40.85
C ARG A 91 5.51 -20.19 -39.84
N PRO A 92 5.52 -19.90 -38.52
CA PRO A 92 5.38 -20.92 -37.49
C PRO A 92 4.07 -21.69 -37.61
N SER A 93 4.08 -22.95 -37.21
CA SER A 93 2.88 -23.78 -37.17
C SER A 93 1.90 -23.29 -36.09
N ARG A 94 0.64 -23.72 -36.18
CA ARG A 94 -0.37 -23.41 -35.15
C ARG A 94 0.01 -23.94 -33.77
N GLU A 95 0.62 -25.13 -33.72
CA GLU A 95 1.12 -25.73 -32.48
C GLU A 95 2.25 -24.90 -31.87
N GLN A 96 3.18 -24.43 -32.70
CA GLN A 96 4.26 -23.54 -32.24
C GLN A 96 3.71 -22.22 -31.71
N LEU A 97 2.73 -21.61 -32.41
CA LEU A 97 2.08 -20.38 -31.95
C LEU A 97 1.30 -20.59 -30.64
N LEU A 98 0.65 -21.74 -30.48
CA LEU A 98 -0.04 -22.10 -29.23
C LEU A 98 0.97 -22.25 -28.09
N LEU A 99 2.09 -22.94 -28.31
CA LEU A 99 3.16 -23.07 -27.31
C LEU A 99 3.78 -21.71 -26.94
N VAL A 100 3.97 -20.81 -27.91
CA VAL A 100 4.42 -19.43 -27.66
C VAL A 100 3.45 -18.66 -26.76
N ALA A 101 2.14 -18.86 -26.95
CA ALA A 101 1.12 -18.21 -26.14
C ALA A 101 1.00 -18.84 -24.74
N LEU A 102 1.11 -20.17 -24.62
CA LEU A 102 0.92 -20.89 -23.35
C LEU A 102 2.14 -20.81 -22.43
N ALA A 103 3.36 -20.83 -22.97
CA ALA A 103 4.59 -20.86 -22.19
C ALA A 103 4.74 -19.73 -21.14
N PRO A 104 4.42 -18.46 -21.44
CA PRO A 104 4.57 -17.37 -20.46
C PRO A 104 3.38 -17.27 -19.48
N MET A 105 2.25 -17.92 -19.75
CA MET A 105 1.03 -17.76 -18.92
C MET A 105 1.24 -18.02 -17.44
N PRO A 106 1.99 -19.06 -17.00
CA PRO A 106 2.16 -19.31 -15.57
C PRO A 106 2.88 -18.19 -14.83
N LEU A 107 3.94 -17.63 -15.43
CA LEU A 107 4.64 -16.46 -14.91
C LEU A 107 3.69 -15.28 -14.74
N PHE A 108 2.95 -14.94 -15.80
CA PHE A 108 2.03 -13.80 -15.77
C PHE A 108 0.80 -14.04 -14.88
N THR A 109 0.39 -15.30 -14.70
CA THR A 109 -0.67 -15.66 -13.74
C THR A 109 -0.19 -15.42 -12.31
N VAL A 110 1.01 -15.90 -11.95
CA VAL A 110 1.57 -15.64 -10.62
C VAL A 110 1.82 -14.15 -10.40
N PHE A 111 2.34 -13.45 -11.43
CA PHE A 111 2.49 -12.00 -11.39
C PHE A 111 1.14 -11.32 -11.11
N GLY A 112 0.09 -11.61 -11.87
CA GLY A 112 -1.24 -11.03 -11.67
C GLY A 112 -1.89 -11.37 -10.32
N ILE A 113 -1.61 -12.56 -9.76
CA ILE A 113 -2.08 -12.94 -8.41
C ILE A 113 -1.45 -12.04 -7.37
N ILE A 114 -0.12 -11.90 -7.41
CA ILE A 114 0.63 -11.06 -6.47
C ILE A 114 0.20 -9.61 -6.67
N ASP A 115 0.13 -9.17 -7.93
CA ASP A 115 -0.22 -7.80 -8.32
C ASP A 115 -1.51 -7.34 -7.63
N ASN A 116 -2.61 -8.06 -7.87
CA ASN A 116 -3.90 -7.71 -7.29
C ASN A 116 -3.98 -8.02 -5.78
N ALA A 117 -3.44 -9.15 -5.31
CA ALA A 117 -3.60 -9.51 -3.90
C ALA A 117 -2.85 -8.56 -2.97
N VAL A 118 -1.59 -8.26 -3.31
CA VAL A 118 -0.78 -7.32 -2.54
C VAL A 118 -1.28 -5.89 -2.75
N MET A 119 -1.68 -5.49 -3.97
CA MET A 119 -2.27 -4.17 -4.20
C MET A 119 -3.49 -3.93 -3.30
N ILE A 120 -4.40 -4.91 -3.18
CA ILE A 120 -5.61 -4.77 -2.35
C ILE A 120 -5.22 -4.63 -0.86
N VAL A 121 -4.38 -5.54 -0.35
CA VAL A 121 -4.03 -5.54 1.08
C VAL A 121 -3.19 -4.30 1.45
N ALA A 122 -2.17 -3.98 0.65
CA ALA A 122 -1.33 -2.82 0.87
C ALA A 122 -2.09 -1.52 0.64
N GLY A 123 -2.93 -1.45 -0.40
CA GLY A 123 -3.77 -0.30 -0.71
C GLY A 123 -4.74 0.03 0.42
N GLU A 124 -5.36 -0.99 1.02
CA GLU A 124 -6.22 -0.82 2.19
C GLU A 124 -5.42 -0.33 3.42
N TYR A 125 -4.24 -0.91 3.66
CA TYR A 125 -3.37 -0.45 4.74
C TYR A 125 -2.97 1.03 4.57
N PHE A 126 -2.66 1.45 3.34
CA PHE A 126 -2.37 2.85 3.04
C PHE A 126 -3.61 3.75 3.16
N ASP A 127 -4.80 3.30 2.75
CA ASP A 127 -6.03 4.10 2.89
C ASP A 127 -6.38 4.32 4.36
N ALA A 128 -6.25 3.29 5.19
CA ALA A 128 -6.50 3.36 6.62
C ALA A 128 -5.48 4.23 7.38
N THR A 129 -4.25 4.36 6.87
CA THR A 129 -3.16 5.09 7.56
C THR A 129 -2.93 6.47 6.93
N LEU A 130 -2.50 6.52 5.68
CA LEU A 130 -2.18 7.73 4.95
C LEU A 130 -3.45 8.46 4.49
N GLY A 131 -4.53 7.72 4.17
CA GLY A 131 -5.81 8.32 3.80
C GLY A 131 -6.39 9.17 4.93
N VAL A 132 -6.22 8.73 6.17
CA VAL A 132 -6.58 9.49 7.37
C VAL A 132 -5.54 10.58 7.66
N ALA A 133 -4.25 10.23 7.73
CA ALA A 133 -3.22 11.16 8.19
C ALA A 133 -2.95 12.33 7.23
N PHE A 134 -3.05 12.09 5.92
CA PHE A 134 -2.70 13.05 4.87
C PHE A 134 -3.86 13.38 3.93
N GLY A 135 -5.04 12.80 4.16
CA GLY A 135 -6.22 13.06 3.32
C GLY A 135 -6.08 12.53 1.88
N ILE A 136 -5.24 11.52 1.63
CA ILE A 136 -5.12 10.95 0.29
C ILE A 136 -6.38 10.16 -0.09
N SER A 137 -6.72 10.13 -1.37
CA SER A 137 -7.89 9.40 -1.83
C SER A 137 -7.66 7.88 -1.78
N THR A 138 -8.74 7.11 -1.62
CA THR A 138 -8.69 5.64 -1.66
C THR A 138 -8.09 5.12 -2.98
N MET A 139 -8.34 5.80 -4.11
CA MET A 139 -7.70 5.46 -5.39
C MET A 139 -6.19 5.74 -5.39
N ALA A 140 -5.72 6.79 -4.72
CA ALA A 140 -4.29 7.07 -4.58
C ALA A 140 -3.60 6.03 -3.69
N ALA A 141 -4.25 5.61 -2.60
CA ALA A 141 -3.77 4.52 -1.75
C ALA A 141 -3.67 3.19 -2.50
N ALA A 142 -4.66 2.86 -3.33
CA ALA A 142 -4.59 1.71 -4.23
C ALA A 142 -3.42 1.82 -5.23
N GLY A 143 -3.15 3.01 -5.78
CA GLY A 143 -1.98 3.25 -6.63
C GLY A 143 -0.65 3.02 -5.91
N LEU A 144 -0.54 3.40 -4.63
CA LEU A 144 0.61 3.06 -3.78
C LEU A 144 0.71 1.54 -3.53
N GLY A 145 -0.43 0.88 -3.35
CA GLY A 145 -0.51 -0.58 -3.30
C GLY A 145 0.06 -1.22 -4.56
N ASN A 146 -0.31 -0.72 -5.74
CA ASN A 146 0.20 -1.22 -7.02
C ASN A 146 1.72 -1.04 -7.13
N LEU A 147 2.25 0.11 -6.70
CA LEU A 147 3.69 0.35 -6.68
C LEU A 147 4.46 -0.69 -5.84
N VAL A 148 3.95 -1.00 -4.65
CA VAL A 148 4.55 -2.04 -3.78
C VAL A 148 4.45 -3.41 -4.45
N SER A 149 3.32 -3.68 -5.07
CA SER A 149 3.06 -4.93 -5.79
C SER A 149 4.01 -5.16 -6.96
N ASP A 150 4.21 -4.14 -7.81
CA ASP A 150 5.12 -4.18 -8.95
C ASP A 150 6.55 -4.52 -8.51
N VAL A 151 7.04 -3.89 -7.44
CA VAL A 151 8.37 -4.14 -6.88
C VAL A 151 8.53 -5.59 -6.42
N LEU A 152 7.50 -6.15 -5.79
CA LEU A 152 7.51 -7.55 -5.36
C LEU A 152 7.35 -8.52 -6.53
N GLY A 153 6.52 -8.18 -7.52
CA GLY A 153 6.27 -8.96 -8.72
C GLY A 153 7.52 -9.16 -9.57
N LEU A 154 8.40 -8.15 -9.63
CA LEU A 154 9.71 -8.26 -10.30
C LEU A 154 10.61 -9.33 -9.67
N GLY A 155 10.52 -9.54 -8.35
CA GLY A 155 11.35 -10.50 -7.62
C GLY A 155 10.98 -11.97 -7.85
N VAL A 156 9.77 -12.23 -8.34
CA VAL A 156 9.19 -13.58 -8.40
C VAL A 156 9.46 -14.28 -9.73
N GLY A 157 9.82 -13.55 -10.78
CA GLY A 157 9.96 -14.11 -12.14
C GLY A 157 10.92 -15.30 -12.24
N GLY A 158 12.13 -15.16 -11.70
CA GLY A 158 13.14 -16.22 -11.76
C GLY A 158 12.76 -17.48 -10.95
N MET A 159 11.96 -17.34 -9.89
CA MET A 159 11.51 -18.48 -9.10
C MET A 159 10.43 -19.28 -9.83
N VAL A 160 9.54 -18.60 -10.55
CA VAL A 160 8.44 -19.25 -11.27
C VAL A 160 8.99 -20.02 -12.46
N GLU A 161 9.88 -19.42 -13.25
CA GLU A 161 10.50 -20.10 -14.39
C GLU A 161 11.21 -21.39 -13.97
N GLU A 162 12.05 -21.34 -12.93
CA GLU A 162 12.78 -22.53 -12.44
C GLU A 162 11.83 -23.64 -11.96
N ARG A 163 10.72 -23.28 -11.29
CA ARG A 163 9.76 -24.25 -10.78
C ARG A 163 8.94 -24.89 -11.89
N PHE A 164 8.49 -24.11 -12.87
CA PHE A 164 7.68 -24.61 -13.98
C PHE A 164 8.51 -25.40 -15.00
N GLU A 165 9.80 -25.08 -15.15
CA GLU A 165 10.75 -25.92 -15.89
C GLU A 165 10.97 -27.27 -15.19
N LYS A 166 11.17 -27.28 -13.86
CA LYS A 166 11.30 -28.52 -13.08
C LYS A 166 10.06 -29.41 -13.16
N LEU A 167 8.89 -28.82 -13.30
CA LEU A 167 7.61 -29.53 -13.48
C LEU A 167 7.40 -30.01 -14.93
N GLY A 168 8.28 -29.64 -15.88
CA GLY A 168 8.14 -30.00 -17.29
C GLY A 168 6.94 -29.36 -17.99
N LEU A 169 6.37 -28.30 -17.40
CA LEU A 169 5.16 -27.64 -17.89
C LEU A 169 5.45 -26.60 -18.98
N ILE A 170 6.67 -26.07 -19.03
CA ILE A 170 7.12 -25.15 -20.08
C ILE A 170 7.79 -25.95 -21.18
N ARG A 171 7.20 -25.94 -22.38
CA ARG A 171 7.78 -26.52 -23.58
C ARG A 171 8.35 -25.43 -24.46
N ASN A 172 9.59 -25.61 -24.91
CA ASN A 172 10.22 -24.68 -25.84
C ASN A 172 9.56 -24.82 -27.24
N PRO A 173 9.01 -23.75 -27.84
CA PRO A 173 8.39 -23.80 -29.16
C PRO A 173 9.37 -24.00 -30.33
N ASN A 174 10.68 -24.08 -30.07
CA ASN A 174 11.73 -24.33 -31.06
C ASN A 174 11.60 -23.42 -32.29
N LEU A 175 11.57 -22.10 -32.04
CA LEU A 175 11.51 -21.10 -33.10
C LEU A 175 12.90 -20.69 -33.55
N THR A 176 13.06 -20.41 -34.84
CA THR A 176 14.27 -19.74 -35.34
C THR A 176 14.26 -18.26 -34.94
N ARG A 177 15.44 -17.63 -34.84
CA ARG A 177 15.54 -16.19 -34.54
C ARG A 177 14.75 -15.30 -35.51
N ALA A 178 14.65 -15.72 -36.78
CA ALA A 178 13.88 -15.05 -37.80
C ALA A 178 12.35 -15.23 -37.62
N GLN A 179 11.92 -16.34 -37.00
CA GLN A 179 10.52 -16.55 -36.62
C GLN A 179 10.12 -15.75 -35.37
N GLU A 180 11.01 -15.64 -34.37
CA GLU A 180 10.74 -14.87 -33.15
C GLU A 180 10.47 -13.38 -33.40
N SER A 181 11.08 -12.82 -34.45
CA SER A 181 10.86 -11.43 -34.84
C SER A 181 9.53 -11.23 -35.58
N MET A 182 8.84 -12.29 -36.00
CA MET A 182 7.60 -12.17 -36.75
C MET A 182 6.46 -11.58 -35.92
N PRO A 183 5.61 -10.71 -36.51
CA PRO A 183 4.46 -10.12 -35.83
C PRO A 183 3.48 -11.15 -35.28
N VAL A 184 3.30 -12.29 -35.95
CA VAL A 184 2.39 -13.35 -35.51
C VAL A 184 2.85 -14.00 -34.20
N VAL A 185 4.15 -14.21 -34.02
CA VAL A 185 4.75 -14.74 -32.78
C VAL A 185 4.63 -13.71 -31.67
N ARG A 186 4.92 -12.44 -31.96
CA ARG A 186 4.76 -11.34 -30.99
C ARG A 186 3.30 -11.20 -30.52
N ARG A 187 2.33 -11.29 -31.43
CA ARG A 187 0.90 -11.26 -31.09
C ARG A 187 0.48 -12.46 -30.26
N ALA A 188 0.93 -13.67 -30.62
CA ALA A 188 0.65 -14.88 -29.83
C ALA A 188 1.21 -14.77 -28.40
N ARG A 189 2.45 -14.28 -28.27
CA ARG A 189 3.06 -14.02 -26.95
C ARG A 189 2.29 -12.97 -26.16
N LEU A 190 1.94 -11.84 -26.79
CA LEU A 190 1.18 -10.78 -26.14
C LEU A 190 -0.19 -11.29 -25.64
N LEU A 191 -0.88 -12.08 -26.45
CA LEU A 191 -2.16 -12.69 -26.08
C LEU A 191 -2.00 -13.65 -24.90
N GLY A 192 -0.96 -14.49 -24.92
CA GLY A 192 -0.59 -15.36 -23.82
C GLY A 192 -0.35 -14.61 -22.51
N ASN A 193 0.46 -13.56 -22.57
CA ASN A 193 0.72 -12.67 -21.43
C ASN A 193 -0.58 -12.04 -20.92
N ALA A 194 -1.41 -11.49 -21.81
CA ALA A 194 -2.66 -10.83 -21.44
C ALA A 194 -3.65 -11.78 -20.76
N ILE A 195 -3.80 -13.02 -21.27
CA ILE A 195 -4.66 -14.02 -20.65
C ILE A 195 -4.09 -14.44 -19.29
N GLY A 196 -2.77 -14.68 -19.20
CA GLY A 196 -2.09 -15.02 -17.96
C GLY A 196 -2.30 -13.96 -16.88
N VAL A 197 -2.04 -12.69 -17.19
CA VAL A 197 -2.30 -11.57 -16.27
C VAL A 197 -3.78 -11.51 -15.89
N SER A 198 -4.69 -11.61 -16.85
CA SER A 198 -6.14 -11.54 -16.56
C SER A 198 -6.61 -12.63 -15.60
N VAL A 199 -6.22 -13.89 -15.84
CA VAL A 199 -6.54 -15.01 -14.94
C VAL A 199 -5.89 -14.79 -13.57
N GLY A 200 -4.62 -14.36 -13.55
CA GLY A 200 -3.90 -14.05 -12.32
C GLY A 200 -4.61 -12.97 -11.50
N CYS A 201 -4.99 -11.88 -12.13
CA CYS A 201 -5.71 -10.76 -11.52
C CYS A 201 -7.06 -11.19 -10.93
N LEU A 202 -7.83 -12.04 -11.63
CA LEU A 202 -9.10 -12.58 -11.12
C LEU A 202 -8.88 -13.42 -9.87
N ILE A 203 -7.86 -14.27 -9.85
CA ILE A 203 -7.50 -15.06 -8.67
C ILE A 203 -6.96 -14.15 -7.56
N GLY A 204 -6.15 -13.15 -7.90
CA GLY A 204 -5.56 -12.18 -6.99
C GLY A 204 -6.57 -11.28 -6.28
N MET A 205 -7.83 -11.24 -6.74
CA MET A 205 -8.92 -10.58 -6.03
C MET A 205 -9.44 -11.38 -4.82
N PHE A 206 -8.89 -12.58 -4.52
CA PHE A 206 -9.32 -13.39 -3.39
C PHE A 206 -9.30 -12.68 -2.02
N PRO A 207 -8.41 -11.71 -1.70
CA PRO A 207 -8.46 -11.04 -0.41
C PRO A 207 -9.79 -10.33 -0.16
N LEU A 208 -10.51 -9.92 -1.22
CA LEU A 208 -11.85 -9.32 -1.11
C LEU A 208 -12.88 -10.27 -0.47
N LEU A 209 -12.68 -11.59 -0.55
CA LEU A 209 -13.57 -12.58 0.08
C LEU A 209 -13.41 -12.62 1.61
N PHE A 210 -12.28 -12.17 2.13
CA PHE A 210 -11.95 -12.22 3.56
C PHE A 210 -11.89 -10.82 4.19
N MET A 211 -12.01 -9.77 3.39
CA MET A 211 -11.92 -8.40 3.84
C MET A 211 -13.29 -7.90 4.29
N ASP A 212 -13.38 -7.52 5.55
CA ASP A 212 -14.61 -6.99 6.15
C ASP A 212 -14.71 -5.49 5.87
N PHE A 213 -15.37 -5.15 4.75
CA PHE A 213 -15.57 -3.77 4.32
C PHE A 213 -16.35 -2.94 5.35
N ASP A 214 -17.20 -3.57 6.15
CA ASP A 214 -17.99 -2.87 7.16
C ASP A 214 -17.09 -2.39 8.30
N VAL A 215 -16.16 -3.23 8.76
CA VAL A 215 -15.18 -2.84 9.79
C VAL A 215 -14.28 -1.69 9.30
N ILE A 216 -13.84 -1.75 8.05
CA ILE A 216 -13.01 -0.71 7.43
C ILE A 216 -13.78 0.62 7.33
N ALA A 217 -15.01 0.58 6.81
CA ALA A 217 -15.86 1.75 6.67
C ALA A 217 -16.17 2.36 8.04
N ARG A 218 -16.50 1.52 9.04
CA ARG A 218 -16.72 1.94 10.44
C ARG A 218 -15.47 2.60 11.03
N ARG A 219 -14.27 2.05 10.81
CA ARG A 219 -13.02 2.65 11.31
C ARG A 219 -12.75 4.01 10.67
N LYS A 220 -12.95 4.14 9.35
CA LYS A 220 -12.77 5.41 8.63
C LYS A 220 -13.79 6.46 9.09
N ARG A 221 -15.05 6.04 9.31
CA ARG A 221 -16.11 6.86 9.93
C ARG A 221 -15.70 7.34 11.32
N GLN A 222 -15.25 6.43 12.18
CA GLN A 222 -14.84 6.77 13.55
C GLN A 222 -13.71 7.80 13.55
N SER A 223 -12.70 7.62 12.68
CA SER A 223 -11.58 8.57 12.60
C SER A 223 -12.02 9.98 12.17
N LYS A 224 -12.91 10.10 11.18
CA LYS A 224 -13.44 11.39 10.74
C LYS A 224 -14.24 12.09 11.86
N LEU A 225 -15.03 11.33 12.62
CA LEU A 225 -15.77 11.87 13.77
C LEU A 225 -14.83 12.34 14.87
N ASP A 226 -13.78 11.58 15.17
CA ASP A 226 -12.77 11.97 16.16
C ASP A 226 -12.07 13.28 15.76
N GLU A 227 -11.70 13.44 14.48
CA GLU A 227 -11.15 14.69 13.94
C GLU A 227 -12.11 15.87 14.08
N LEU A 228 -13.40 15.64 13.86
CA LEU A 228 -14.42 16.69 14.00
C LEU A 228 -14.57 17.13 15.45
N PHE A 229 -14.68 16.19 16.38
CA PHE A 229 -14.77 16.52 17.80
C PHE A 229 -13.51 17.24 18.28
N GLU A 230 -12.31 16.86 17.81
CA GLU A 230 -11.07 17.58 18.09
C GLU A 230 -11.12 19.02 17.61
N ALA A 231 -11.57 19.26 16.38
CA ALA A 231 -11.74 20.61 15.84
C ALA A 231 -12.75 21.46 16.64
N VAL A 232 -13.89 20.88 17.03
CA VAL A 232 -14.92 21.58 17.81
C VAL A 232 -14.41 21.90 19.21
N MET A 233 -13.77 20.95 19.90
CA MET A 233 -13.22 21.19 21.24
C MET A 233 -12.11 22.23 21.22
N LYS A 234 -11.28 22.26 20.17
CA LYS A 234 -10.28 23.32 19.98
C LYS A 234 -10.93 24.69 19.88
N TYR A 235 -12.04 24.80 19.16
CA TYR A 235 -12.76 26.06 19.08
C TYR A 235 -13.47 26.45 20.37
N VAL A 236 -14.11 25.51 21.07
CA VAL A 236 -14.66 25.75 22.42
C VAL A 236 -13.58 26.35 23.32
N ASN A 237 -12.39 25.75 23.29
CA ASN A 237 -11.23 26.22 24.05
C ASN A 237 -10.81 27.66 23.68
N GLU A 238 -10.68 27.96 22.38
CA GLU A 238 -10.29 29.28 21.87
C GLU A 238 -11.36 30.35 22.14
N ALA A 239 -12.63 30.06 21.83
CA ALA A 239 -13.76 30.97 21.98
C ALA A 239 -14.00 31.35 23.45
N LEU A 240 -13.82 30.39 24.36
CA LEU A 240 -13.94 30.61 25.79
C LEU A 240 -12.61 31.01 26.43
N GLN A 241 -11.53 31.23 25.67
CA GLN A 241 -10.22 31.65 26.18
C GLN A 241 -9.80 30.83 27.40
N ALA A 242 -9.75 29.51 27.25
CA ALA A 242 -9.49 28.57 28.34
C ALA A 242 -8.26 27.71 28.07
N GLU A 243 -7.74 27.06 29.11
CA GLU A 243 -6.57 26.19 29.01
C GLU A 243 -6.92 24.85 28.37
N SER A 244 -8.06 24.25 28.72
CA SER A 244 -8.50 23.00 28.11
C SER A 244 -10.01 22.90 27.92
N ALA A 245 -10.42 22.12 26.93
CA ALA A 245 -11.81 21.74 26.68
C ALA A 245 -11.90 20.24 26.38
N THR A 246 -12.88 19.58 26.98
CA THR A 246 -13.04 18.12 26.94
C THR A 246 -14.51 17.76 26.71
N LEU A 247 -14.74 16.82 25.79
CA LEU A 247 -16.05 16.23 25.55
C LEU A 247 -16.15 14.88 26.27
N TYR A 248 -17.14 14.76 27.16
CA TYR A 248 -17.49 13.54 27.84
C TYR A 248 -18.80 12.98 27.30
N ILE A 249 -18.81 11.67 27.03
CA ILE A 249 -20.00 10.91 26.62
C ILE A 249 -20.51 10.14 27.82
N VAL A 250 -21.82 10.15 28.04
CA VAL A 250 -22.46 9.44 29.15
C VAL A 250 -22.70 7.98 28.74
N ASP A 251 -22.20 7.05 29.55
CA ASP A 251 -22.54 5.62 29.49
C ASP A 251 -23.44 5.31 30.68
N ALA A 252 -24.76 5.32 30.43
CA ALA A 252 -25.77 5.12 31.46
C ALA A 252 -25.74 3.71 32.04
N ASP A 253 -25.43 2.69 31.22
CA ASP A 253 -25.38 1.29 31.64
C ASP A 253 -24.25 1.05 32.64
N ARG A 254 -23.07 1.64 32.39
CA ARG A 254 -21.91 1.50 33.26
C ARG A 254 -21.84 2.54 34.37
N LYS A 255 -22.71 3.56 34.34
CA LYS A 255 -22.64 4.75 35.21
C LYS A 255 -21.28 5.47 35.14
N GLU A 256 -20.69 5.51 33.95
CA GLU A 256 -19.39 6.13 33.69
C GLU A 256 -19.53 7.22 32.62
N LEU A 257 -18.68 8.23 32.68
CA LEU A 257 -18.42 9.13 31.56
C LEU A 257 -17.08 8.77 30.94
N TRP A 258 -17.01 8.77 29.61
CA TRP A 258 -15.76 8.56 28.90
C TRP A 258 -15.45 9.71 27.95
N THR A 259 -14.18 10.06 27.87
CA THR A 259 -13.70 11.13 27.00
C THR A 259 -13.44 10.61 25.60
N GLN A 260 -14.12 11.17 24.60
CA GLN A 260 -13.79 10.91 23.18
C GLN A 260 -12.61 11.78 22.72
N THR A 261 -12.55 13.03 23.21
CA THR A 261 -11.59 14.05 22.80
C THR A 261 -11.31 15.03 23.95
N SER A 262 -10.06 15.42 24.13
CA SER A 262 -9.68 16.60 24.91
C SER A 262 -8.68 17.45 24.14
N VAL A 263 -8.81 18.77 24.23
CA VAL A 263 -7.84 19.74 23.68
C VAL A 263 -7.29 20.58 24.82
N SER A 264 -5.97 20.83 24.83
CA SER A 264 -5.29 21.71 25.78
C SER A 264 -4.34 22.65 25.03
N THR A 265 -4.21 23.90 25.49
CA THR A 265 -3.34 24.91 24.88
C THR A 265 -1.86 24.66 25.11
N ASP A 266 -1.47 23.79 26.07
CA ASP A 266 -0.06 23.51 26.39
C ASP A 266 0.59 22.54 25.38
N THR A 267 0.58 22.97 24.12
CA THR A 267 1.18 22.28 22.97
C THR A 267 2.72 22.42 22.95
N ALA A 268 3.30 23.19 23.89
CA ALA A 268 4.73 23.48 23.96
C ALA A 268 5.58 22.25 24.32
N SER A 269 4.98 21.17 24.84
CA SER A 269 5.71 19.93 25.18
C SER A 269 5.76 18.90 24.05
N GLY A 270 5.04 19.09 22.94
CA GLY A 270 4.98 18.11 21.83
C GLY A 270 4.38 16.74 22.22
N ILE A 271 3.98 16.55 23.49
CA ILE A 271 3.36 15.33 23.98
C ILE A 271 1.84 15.51 23.86
N ARG A 272 1.27 15.02 22.76
CA ARG A 272 -0.16 14.68 22.74
C ARG A 272 -0.37 13.60 23.82
N ARG A 273 -0.91 13.97 24.99
CA ARG A 273 -1.46 12.96 25.90
C ARG A 273 -2.63 12.33 25.17
N ASP A 274 -2.53 11.03 24.89
CA ASP A 274 -3.65 10.27 24.36
C ASP A 274 -4.72 10.15 25.45
N THR A 275 -5.61 11.14 25.51
CA THR A 275 -6.72 11.23 26.46
C THR A 275 -7.97 10.51 25.96
N ARG A 276 -7.91 9.83 24.81
CA ARG A 276 -9.06 9.23 24.10
C ARG A 276 -9.87 8.20 24.89
N ARG A 277 -9.53 7.90 26.15
CA ARG A 277 -10.22 6.90 26.98
C ARG A 277 -10.18 7.20 28.48
N ILE A 278 -10.17 8.47 28.90
CA ILE A 278 -10.33 8.78 30.33
C ILE A 278 -11.77 8.43 30.72
N ARG A 279 -11.92 7.51 31.68
CA ARG A 279 -13.20 7.14 32.27
C ARG A 279 -13.33 7.76 33.65
N VAL A 280 -14.48 8.36 33.92
CA VAL A 280 -14.77 9.03 35.20
C VAL A 280 -16.12 8.53 35.71
N PRO A 281 -16.23 8.09 36.97
CA PRO A 281 -17.53 7.72 37.53
C PRO A 281 -18.47 8.92 37.62
N ILE A 282 -19.73 8.72 37.23
CA ILE A 282 -20.77 9.77 37.28
C ILE A 282 -20.97 10.28 38.71
N GLU A 283 -20.94 9.40 39.71
CA GLU A 283 -21.32 9.76 41.09
C GLU A 283 -20.23 10.56 41.84
N LYS A 284 -19.02 10.73 41.29
CA LYS A 284 -17.87 11.30 42.02
C LYS A 284 -17.12 12.42 41.27
N SER A 285 -17.75 13.06 40.30
CA SER A 285 -17.11 14.14 39.52
C SER A 285 -18.04 15.31 39.28
N LEU A 286 -17.49 16.51 39.10
CA LEU A 286 -18.27 17.70 38.72
C LEU A 286 -18.96 17.53 37.36
N VAL A 287 -18.28 16.83 36.45
CA VAL A 287 -18.84 16.43 35.15
C VAL A 287 -20.02 15.48 35.35
N GLY A 288 -19.91 14.54 36.28
CA GLY A 288 -21.00 13.61 36.62
C GLY A 288 -22.16 14.25 37.39
N TYR A 289 -21.90 15.25 38.24
CA TYR A 289 -22.95 16.07 38.83
C TYR A 289 -23.74 16.79 37.73
N CYS A 290 -23.05 17.45 36.80
CA CYS A 290 -23.65 18.09 35.63
C CYS A 290 -24.47 17.09 34.78
N ALA A 291 -23.94 15.88 34.57
CA ALA A 291 -24.64 14.82 33.85
C ALA A 291 -25.86 14.25 34.58
N THR A 292 -25.91 14.36 35.91
CA THR A 292 -27.00 13.81 36.73
C THR A 292 -28.11 14.83 36.96
N THR A 293 -27.76 16.10 37.18
CA THR A 293 -28.74 17.15 37.48
C THR A 293 -29.21 17.88 36.23
N GLY A 294 -28.40 17.92 35.17
CA GLY A 294 -28.67 18.76 34.00
C GLY A 294 -28.39 20.24 34.22
N ASP A 295 -27.75 20.60 35.34
CA ASP A 295 -27.39 21.98 35.63
C ASP A 295 -26.02 22.34 35.05
N VAL A 296 -25.86 23.60 34.65
CA VAL A 296 -24.55 24.17 34.34
C VAL A 296 -23.75 24.31 35.63
N VAL A 297 -22.52 23.80 35.65
CA VAL A 297 -21.61 23.87 36.79
C VAL A 297 -20.50 24.84 36.49
N ASN A 298 -20.48 25.99 37.16
CA ASN A 298 -19.38 26.96 37.09
C ASN A 298 -18.73 27.09 38.48
N GLN A 299 -17.55 26.50 38.66
CA GLN A 299 -16.92 26.40 39.98
C GLN A 299 -15.42 26.72 39.95
N ALA A 300 -14.95 27.44 40.96
CA ALA A 300 -13.53 27.61 41.23
C ALA A 300 -13.05 26.44 42.12
N ILE A 301 -12.06 25.68 41.63
CA ILE A 301 -11.46 24.56 42.34
C ILE A 301 -10.06 24.98 42.78
N GLN A 302 -9.88 25.43 44.02
CA GLN A 302 -8.53 25.78 44.50
C GLN A 302 -7.81 24.54 45.04
N PRO A 303 -6.50 24.36 44.79
CA PRO A 303 -5.60 25.21 44.00
C PRO A 303 -5.60 24.91 42.48
N ALA A 304 -6.45 23.98 42.02
CA ALA A 304 -6.45 23.43 40.66
C ALA A 304 -6.96 24.38 39.53
N GLY A 305 -7.55 25.52 39.87
CA GLY A 305 -8.04 26.54 38.93
C GLY A 305 -9.56 26.70 38.91
N ASN A 306 -10.19 26.71 37.74
CA ASN A 306 -11.65 26.84 37.61
C ASN A 306 -12.22 25.97 36.48
N VAL A 307 -13.49 25.60 36.60
CA VAL A 307 -14.15 24.69 35.66
C VAL A 307 -15.54 25.21 35.31
N LEU A 308 -15.92 25.00 34.05
CA LEU A 308 -17.26 25.19 33.54
C LEU A 308 -17.72 23.90 32.86
N CYS A 309 -18.82 23.32 33.31
CA CYS A 309 -19.45 22.15 32.70
C CYS A 309 -20.86 22.49 32.23
N THR A 310 -21.20 22.07 31.01
CA THR A 310 -22.54 22.22 30.45
C THR A 310 -23.01 20.87 29.91
N PRO A 311 -24.25 20.45 30.23
CA PRO A 311 -24.80 19.20 29.73
C PRO A 311 -25.18 19.32 28.25
N ILE A 312 -25.09 18.19 27.56
CA ILE A 312 -25.56 18.02 26.19
C ILE A 312 -26.83 17.18 26.26
N PHE A 313 -27.95 17.80 25.92
CA PHE A 313 -29.26 17.15 25.89
C PHE A 313 -29.52 16.55 24.51
N GLY A 314 -29.96 15.30 24.49
CA GLY A 314 -30.48 14.64 23.31
C GLY A 314 -31.91 15.10 22.97
N ARG A 315 -32.42 14.73 21.79
CA ARG A 315 -33.79 15.00 21.32
C ARG A 315 -34.86 14.45 22.25
N THR A 316 -34.56 13.35 22.93
CA THR A 316 -35.44 12.71 23.91
C THR A 316 -35.39 13.39 25.29
N GLY A 317 -34.53 14.41 25.46
CA GLY A 317 -34.38 15.16 26.71
C GLY A 317 -33.43 14.52 27.73
N ASP A 318 -32.88 13.35 27.41
CA ASP A 318 -31.82 12.67 28.15
C ASP A 318 -30.47 13.37 27.97
N ILE A 319 -29.59 13.26 28.96
CA ILE A 319 -28.25 13.84 28.90
C ILE A 319 -27.31 12.81 28.27
N ILE A 320 -26.89 13.09 27.03
CA ILE A 320 -26.04 12.19 26.23
C ILE A 320 -24.55 12.50 26.39
N GLY A 321 -24.21 13.67 26.94
CA GLY A 321 -22.82 14.09 27.12
C GLY A 321 -22.68 15.34 27.97
N VAL A 322 -21.44 15.73 28.24
CA VAL A 322 -21.08 16.96 28.96
C VAL A 322 -19.86 17.59 28.28
N VAL A 323 -19.92 18.89 28.01
CA VAL A 323 -18.73 19.67 27.63
C VAL A 323 -18.13 20.29 28.89
N GLN A 324 -16.86 20.00 29.14
CA GLN A 324 -16.10 20.59 30.23
C GLN A 324 -15.03 21.52 29.69
N VAL A 325 -14.91 22.70 30.28
CA VAL A 325 -13.87 23.68 29.99
C VAL A 325 -13.15 24.02 31.29
N GLN A 326 -11.82 24.03 31.29
CA GLN A 326 -11.01 24.25 32.49
C GLN A 326 -10.06 25.44 32.29
N ASN A 327 -9.85 26.14 33.40
CA ASN A 327 -8.91 27.24 33.58
C ASN A 327 -9.03 28.34 32.54
N LYS A 328 -9.93 29.29 32.81
CA LYS A 328 -9.99 30.53 32.04
C LYS A 328 -8.61 31.22 32.04
N ASN A 329 -8.15 31.62 30.86
CA ASN A 329 -6.85 32.25 30.66
C ASN A 329 -6.72 33.55 31.47
N GLU A 330 -5.47 33.97 31.70
CA GLU A 330 -5.13 35.17 32.46
C GLU A 330 -5.59 35.15 33.93
N GLY A 331 -5.80 33.97 34.51
CA GLY A 331 -6.24 33.82 35.90
C GLY A 331 -7.66 34.33 36.16
N LYS A 332 -8.44 34.56 35.10
CA LYS A 332 -9.84 35.01 35.19
C LYS A 332 -10.75 33.86 35.64
N ARG A 333 -12.03 34.17 35.89
CA ARG A 333 -13.09 33.18 36.12
C ARG A 333 -14.09 33.20 34.97
N PHE A 334 -14.74 32.07 34.72
CA PHE A 334 -15.86 31.99 33.79
C PHE A 334 -17.02 32.86 34.29
N LYS A 335 -17.57 33.68 33.40
CA LYS A 335 -18.71 34.58 33.66
C LYS A 335 -19.99 33.98 33.09
N VAL A 336 -21.15 34.56 33.45
CA VAL A 336 -22.46 34.16 32.91
C VAL A 336 -22.49 34.17 31.36
N LYS A 337 -21.78 35.10 30.71
CA LYS A 337 -21.66 35.11 29.25
C LYS A 337 -20.98 33.86 28.68
N ASP A 338 -20.02 33.29 29.43
CA ASP A 338 -19.29 32.08 29.06
C ASP A 338 -20.19 30.84 29.21
N GLU A 339 -21.04 30.82 30.25
CA GLU A 339 -22.06 29.79 30.45
C GLU A 339 -23.07 29.76 29.28
N VAL A 340 -23.58 30.92 28.88
CA VAL A 340 -24.52 31.05 27.75
C VAL A 340 -23.86 30.63 26.44
N ALA A 341 -22.62 31.04 26.19
CA ALA A 341 -21.88 30.64 25.00
C ALA A 341 -21.65 29.12 24.95
N LEU A 342 -21.19 28.52 26.05
CA LEU A 342 -20.96 27.08 26.11
C LEU A 342 -22.26 26.27 25.97
N ALA A 343 -23.38 26.76 26.53
CA ALA A 343 -24.72 26.19 26.34
C ALA A 343 -25.15 26.20 24.86
N ALA A 344 -24.99 27.32 24.16
CA ALA A 344 -25.29 27.40 22.73
C ALA A 344 -24.43 26.43 21.90
N MET A 345 -23.13 26.33 22.21
CA MET A 345 -22.23 25.40 21.53
C MET A 345 -22.57 23.93 21.83
N SER A 346 -22.97 23.62 23.07
CA SER A 346 -23.38 22.26 23.48
C SER A 346 -24.61 21.77 22.72
N ALA A 347 -25.55 22.67 22.39
CA ALA A 347 -26.69 22.33 21.54
C ALA A 347 -26.29 21.94 20.12
N HIS A 348 -25.29 22.62 19.53
CA HIS A 348 -24.76 22.24 18.21
C HIS A 348 -24.00 20.92 18.24
N ILE A 349 -23.25 20.66 19.33
CA ILE A 349 -22.56 19.39 19.56
C ILE A 349 -23.56 18.23 19.71
N SER A 350 -24.71 18.47 20.35
CA SER A 350 -25.79 17.46 20.49
C SER A 350 -26.25 16.89 19.15
N CYS A 351 -26.53 17.77 18.18
CA CYS A 351 -26.98 17.37 16.83
C CYS A 351 -25.99 16.43 16.11
N ALA A 352 -24.70 16.51 16.45
CA ALA A 352 -23.67 15.64 15.90
C ALA A 352 -23.55 14.34 16.68
N LEU A 353 -23.58 14.42 18.01
CA LEU A 353 -23.47 13.27 18.90
C LEU A 353 -24.63 12.30 18.76
N GLU A 354 -25.87 12.79 18.68
CA GLU A 354 -27.03 11.92 18.51
C GLU A 354 -26.97 11.09 17.25
N ARG A 355 -26.43 11.65 16.16
CA ARG A 355 -26.25 10.91 14.92
C ARG A 355 -25.19 9.82 15.05
N VAL A 356 -24.16 10.03 15.86
CA VAL A 356 -23.13 9.02 16.14
C VAL A 356 -23.65 7.93 17.09
N ILE A 357 -24.44 8.30 18.09
CA ILE A 357 -24.97 7.39 19.11
C ILE A 357 -26.15 6.56 18.56
N SER A 358 -27.01 7.16 17.73
CA SER A 358 -28.20 6.51 17.18
C SER A 358 -27.90 5.50 16.07
N ASP A 359 -26.70 5.54 15.48
CA ASP A 359 -26.43 4.87 14.20
C ASP A 359 -25.57 3.60 14.35
N SER A 360 -25.94 2.73 15.30
CA SER A 360 -25.22 1.47 15.55
C SER A 360 -25.36 0.42 14.43
N ASP A 361 -26.35 0.51 13.53
CA ASP A 361 -26.67 -0.56 12.56
C ASP A 361 -27.21 -0.14 11.17
N ALA A 362 -27.20 1.13 10.74
CA ALA A 362 -27.76 1.49 9.43
C ALA A 362 -26.77 1.29 8.26
N PRO A 363 -27.18 0.63 7.15
CA PRO A 363 -26.39 0.56 5.94
C PRO A 363 -26.72 1.77 5.04
N ASP A 364 -25.67 2.51 4.69
CA ASP A 364 -25.60 3.53 3.62
C ASP A 364 -25.87 5.00 4.04
N GLU A 365 -24.80 5.75 4.29
CA GLU A 365 -24.83 7.07 4.96
C GLU A 365 -23.76 8.07 4.43
N LYS A 366 -23.29 7.93 3.18
CA LYS A 366 -22.18 8.76 2.68
C LYS A 366 -22.56 10.23 2.42
N SER A 367 -23.82 10.52 2.06
CA SER A 367 -24.29 11.90 1.86
C SER A 367 -24.67 12.60 3.17
N GLU A 368 -25.31 11.88 4.09
CA GLU A 368 -25.78 12.44 5.36
C GLU A 368 -24.63 12.84 6.28
N GLN A 369 -23.52 12.10 6.25
CA GLN A 369 -22.31 12.46 6.99
C GLN A 369 -21.70 13.77 6.49
N GLU A 370 -21.60 13.98 5.17
CA GLU A 370 -21.12 15.25 4.62
C GLU A 370 -22.05 16.40 4.97
N ASP A 371 -23.35 16.17 5.02
CA ASP A 371 -24.34 17.19 5.37
C ASP A 371 -24.29 17.55 6.86
N LEU A 372 -24.06 16.58 7.77
CA LEU A 372 -23.77 16.88 9.19
C LEU A 372 -22.47 17.67 9.32
N LEU A 373 -21.43 17.27 8.59
CA LEU A 373 -20.13 17.95 8.54
C LEU A 373 -20.27 19.41 8.07
N ARG A 374 -21.04 19.63 7.01
CA ARG A 374 -21.36 20.96 6.48
C ARG A 374 -22.21 21.75 7.47
N ALA A 375 -23.21 21.14 8.10
CA ALA A 375 -24.08 21.82 9.05
C ALA A 375 -23.30 22.29 10.30
N LEU A 376 -22.42 21.45 10.85
CA LEU A 376 -21.52 21.84 11.94
C LEU A 376 -20.54 22.93 11.51
N LYS A 377 -19.89 22.79 10.35
CA LYS A 377 -18.96 23.81 9.83
C LYS A 377 -19.66 25.14 9.52
N ALA A 378 -20.88 25.11 8.96
CA ALA A 378 -21.65 26.31 8.65
C ALA A 378 -22.15 27.00 9.94
N SER A 379 -22.64 26.23 10.91
CA SER A 379 -23.00 26.75 12.23
C SER A 379 -21.78 27.40 12.91
N PHE A 380 -20.61 26.77 12.77
CA PHE A 380 -19.35 27.28 13.27
C PHE A 380 -18.90 28.58 12.59
N GLU A 381 -18.93 28.65 11.26
CA GLU A 381 -18.59 29.86 10.50
C GLU A 381 -19.54 31.01 10.83
N HIS A 382 -20.84 30.72 10.97
CA HIS A 382 -21.84 31.70 11.35
C HIS A 382 -21.57 32.28 12.75
N HIS A 383 -21.26 31.45 13.73
CA HIS A 383 -20.95 31.92 15.09
C HIS A 383 -19.60 32.65 15.16
N ASN A 384 -18.60 32.22 14.38
CA ASN A 384 -17.29 32.87 14.30
C ASN A 384 -17.39 34.28 13.71
N HIS A 385 -18.23 34.47 12.68
CA HIS A 385 -18.52 35.79 12.14
C HIS A 385 -19.17 36.68 13.22
N HIS A 386 -20.25 36.23 13.85
CA HIS A 386 -20.94 37.02 14.89
C HIS A 386 -20.05 37.40 16.08
N LEU A 387 -19.18 36.50 16.54
CA LEU A 387 -18.25 36.77 17.64
C LEU A 387 -17.14 37.76 17.23
N ARG A 388 -16.56 37.65 16.02
CA ARG A 388 -15.61 38.63 15.49
C ARG A 388 -16.20 40.04 15.43
N PHE A 389 -17.43 40.16 14.91
CA PHE A 389 -18.15 41.44 14.89
C PHE A 389 -18.48 41.99 16.29
N ALA A 390 -18.73 41.11 17.26
CA ALA A 390 -18.99 41.51 18.63
C ALA A 390 -17.70 41.98 19.34
N THR A 391 -16.55 41.34 19.08
CA THR A 391 -15.24 41.78 19.61
C THR A 391 -14.76 43.07 18.95
N GLU A 392 -14.93 43.25 17.64
CA GLU A 392 -14.58 44.50 16.94
C GLU A 392 -15.43 45.69 17.43
N ARG A 393 -16.71 45.47 17.75
CA ARG A 393 -17.56 46.50 18.38
C ARG A 393 -17.21 46.77 19.85
N ALA A 394 -16.64 45.79 20.56
CA ALA A 394 -16.22 45.96 21.94
C ALA A 394 -14.87 46.69 22.08
N ASP A 395 -13.96 46.53 21.12
CA ASP A 395 -12.67 47.26 21.06
C ASP A 395 -12.77 48.60 20.30
N GLY A 396 -13.82 48.82 19.50
CA GLY A 396 -14.02 49.99 18.65
C GLY A 396 -14.82 51.13 19.28
N GLY A 397 -14.39 51.65 20.42
CA GLY A 397 -14.90 52.91 20.98
C GLY A 397 -14.40 54.14 20.23
N ARG A 398 -14.92 54.39 19.01
CA ARG A 398 -15.16 55.71 18.38
C ARG A 398 -15.57 55.49 16.92
N VAL A 399 -16.87 55.53 16.67
CA VAL A 399 -17.38 55.87 15.34
C VAL A 399 -17.34 57.40 15.27
N GLU A 400 -16.29 57.96 14.66
CA GLU A 400 -16.37 59.32 14.15
C GLU A 400 -17.35 59.31 12.98
N LEU A 401 -18.47 60.01 13.17
CA LEU A 401 -19.38 60.40 12.11
C LEU A 401 -18.71 61.54 11.34
N THR A 402 -18.29 61.29 10.10
CA THR A 402 -18.25 62.29 9.03
C THR A 402 -18.83 61.71 7.76
#